data_AF-K7KAI4-F1
#
_entry.id   AF-K7KAI4-F1
#
_cell.length_a   1.000
_cell.length_b   1.000
_cell.length_c   1.000
_cell.angle_alpha   90.00
_cell.angle_beta   90.00
_cell.angle_gamma   90.00
#
_symmetry.space_group_name_H-M   'P 1'
#
loop_
_entity.id
_entity.type
_entity.pdbx_description
1 polymer ?
#
loop_
_entity_poly.entity_id
_entity_poly.type
_entity_poly.pdbx_seq_one_letter_code
_entity_poly.pdbx_strand_id
1 'polypeptide(L)'
;MSASSSRKVNKDEQVAQRKIHKPRWLEAFLKKTFFDSCPSHPFRRNELNKYCINCNLSVCQYCVTLPPHRHHKILKIYRHVYKDVVSLTTMEKYIDTSQIQ
;
A
#
# COMPACT_ATOMS: atom_id res chain seq x y z
N MET A 1 -28.19 -43.14 37.54
CA MET A 1 -26.76 -42.81 37.35
C MET A 1 -26.62 -42.17 35.98
N SER A 2 -26.32 -40.87 35.93
CA SER A 2 -26.34 -40.08 34.69
C SER A 2 -25.16 -40.42 33.80
N ALA A 3 -25.42 -40.83 32.56
CA ALA A 3 -24.40 -41.05 31.53
C ALA A 3 -24.04 -39.71 30.89
N SER A 4 -22.89 -39.16 31.27
CA SER A 4 -22.30 -37.98 30.63
C SER A 4 -21.87 -38.33 29.21
N SER A 5 -22.68 -37.98 28.21
CA SER A 5 -22.35 -38.17 26.80
C SER A 5 -21.46 -37.02 26.31
N SER A 6 -20.16 -37.27 26.28
CA SER A 6 -19.13 -36.37 25.76
C SER A 6 -19.32 -36.09 24.27
N ARG A 7 -19.76 -34.89 23.91
CA ARG A 7 -19.67 -34.36 22.54
C ARG A 7 -18.22 -33.98 22.22
N LYS A 8 -17.53 -34.85 21.48
CA LYS A 8 -16.29 -34.51 20.77
C LYS A 8 -16.66 -33.66 19.55
N VAL A 9 -16.36 -32.36 19.59
CA VAL A 9 -16.48 -31.47 18.42
C VAL A 9 -15.21 -31.61 17.59
N ASN A 10 -15.38 -31.99 16.32
CA ASN A 10 -14.32 -32.19 15.33
C ASN A 10 -13.60 -30.87 15.04
N LYS A 11 -12.27 -30.92 14.96
CA LYS A 11 -11.37 -29.76 14.81
C LYS A 11 -10.92 -29.57 13.34
N ASP A 12 -11.70 -30.09 12.40
CA ASP A 12 -11.36 -30.15 10.98
C ASP A 12 -12.24 -29.22 10.16
N GLU A 13 -12.23 -27.91 10.43
CA GLU A 13 -12.91 -26.93 9.55
C GLU A 13 -12.38 -25.49 9.68
N GLN A 14 -11.16 -25.31 10.19
CA GLN A 14 -10.44 -24.03 10.06
C GLN A 14 -9.39 -24.12 8.94
N VAL A 15 -9.81 -24.53 7.74
CA VAL A 15 -9.17 -24.01 6.52
C VAL A 15 -9.73 -22.60 6.35
N ALA A 16 -9.32 -21.72 7.27
CA ALA A 16 -9.63 -20.30 7.22
C ALA A 16 -9.12 -19.82 5.87
N GLN A 17 -10.05 -19.59 4.95
CA GLN A 17 -9.81 -18.94 3.68
C GLN A 17 -8.96 -17.72 4.00
N ARG A 18 -7.66 -17.80 3.70
CA ARG A 18 -6.79 -16.64 3.64
C ARG A 18 -7.31 -15.84 2.47
N LYS A 19 -8.41 -15.10 2.67
CA LYS A 19 -8.90 -14.12 1.72
C LYS A 19 -7.77 -13.13 1.61
N ILE A 20 -6.95 -13.28 0.56
CA ILE A 20 -5.87 -12.37 0.23
C ILE A 20 -6.57 -11.05 -0.09
N HIS A 21 -6.73 -10.20 0.92
CA HIS A 21 -7.36 -8.91 0.79
C HIS A 21 -6.40 -8.01 0.01
N LYS A 22 -6.50 -8.02 -1.33
CA LYS A 22 -5.78 -7.08 -2.19
C LYS A 22 -6.18 -5.66 -1.78
N PRO A 23 -5.25 -4.79 -1.36
CA PRO A 23 -5.61 -3.44 -0.98
C PRO A 23 -6.14 -2.65 -2.17
N ARG A 24 -7.25 -1.92 -1.97
CA ARG A 24 -7.91 -1.14 -3.04
C ARG A 24 -6.99 -0.11 -3.70
N TRP A 25 -6.07 0.46 -2.92
CA TRP A 25 -5.12 1.45 -3.41
C TRP A 25 -4.09 0.85 -4.39
N LEU A 26 -3.79 -0.45 -4.30
CA LEU A 26 -2.71 -1.08 -5.06
C LEU A 26 -2.97 -1.06 -6.56
N GLU A 27 -4.21 -1.33 -6.98
CA GLU A 27 -4.55 -1.29 -8.40
C GLU A 27 -4.46 0.12 -8.99
N ALA A 28 -4.94 1.12 -8.25
CA ALA A 28 -4.82 2.51 -8.68
C ALA A 28 -3.37 2.99 -8.71
N PHE A 29 -2.56 2.55 -7.74
CA PHE A 29 -1.12 2.81 -7.68
C PHE A 29 -0.39 2.26 -8.91
N LEU A 30 -0.65 1.01 -9.30
CA LEU A 30 0.00 0.36 -10.44
C LEU A 30 -0.36 0.97 -11.80
N LYS A 31 -1.53 1.61 -11.91
CA LYS A 31 -1.97 2.31 -13.14
C LYS A 31 -1.53 3.78 -13.20
N LYS A 32 -0.89 4.28 -12.13
CA LYS A 32 -0.56 5.70 -11.99
C LYS A 32 0.73 6.03 -12.75
N THR A 33 0.77 7.23 -13.34
CA THR A 33 2.01 7.86 -13.81
C THR A 33 2.59 8.75 -12.70
N PHE A 34 3.91 8.76 -12.59
CA PHE A 34 4.63 9.59 -11.63
C PHE A 34 5.54 10.58 -12.35
N PHE A 35 6.12 11.51 -11.58
CA PHE A 35 7.09 12.49 -12.06
C PHE A 35 6.55 13.63 -12.93
N ASP A 36 5.22 13.76 -13.06
CA ASP A 36 4.61 14.99 -13.58
C ASP A 36 4.92 16.19 -12.66
N SER A 37 4.86 17.40 -13.20
CA SER A 37 5.06 18.62 -12.41
C SER A 37 3.84 18.92 -11.54
N CYS A 38 4.04 19.22 -10.26
CA CYS A 38 2.95 19.60 -9.37
C CYS A 38 2.33 20.95 -9.81
N PRO A 39 1.01 20.99 -10.10
CA PRO A 39 0.37 22.22 -10.56
C PRO A 39 0.28 23.30 -9.46
N SER A 40 0.25 22.89 -8.19
CA SER A 40 0.13 23.79 -7.04
C SER A 40 1.48 24.35 -6.54
N HIS A 41 2.60 23.77 -6.97
CA HIS A 41 3.94 24.13 -6.48
C HIS A 41 4.91 24.32 -7.66
N PRO A 42 4.96 25.50 -8.30
CA PRO A 42 5.83 25.77 -9.45
C PRO A 42 7.29 26.06 -9.04
N PHE A 43 7.83 25.28 -8.10
CA PHE A 43 9.18 25.45 -7.55
C PHE A 43 10.09 24.27 -7.94
N ARG A 44 11.40 24.37 -7.70
CA ARG A 44 12.31 23.23 -7.93
C ARG A 44 11.88 22.01 -7.10
N ARG A 45 12.14 20.80 -7.60
CA ARG A 45 11.83 19.52 -6.93
C ARG A 45 10.33 19.35 -6.66
N ASN A 46 9.49 19.86 -7.55
CA ASN A 46 8.03 19.77 -7.50
C ASN A 46 7.45 18.55 -8.23
N GLU A 47 8.28 17.61 -8.64
CA GLU A 47 7.83 16.36 -9.26
C GLU A 47 6.90 15.57 -8.34
N LEU A 48 5.83 15.01 -8.92
CA LEU A 48 4.88 14.13 -8.24
C LEU A 48 5.45 12.72 -8.09
N ASN A 49 6.56 12.60 -7.37
CA ASN A 49 7.33 11.37 -7.15
C ASN A 49 6.99 10.64 -5.84
N LYS A 50 5.88 11.02 -5.20
CA LYS A 50 5.36 10.34 -4.00
C LYS A 50 3.91 9.97 -4.23
N TYR A 51 3.46 8.89 -3.62
CA TYR A 51 2.08 8.44 -3.67
C TYR A 51 1.48 8.40 -2.28
N CYS A 52 0.37 9.12 -2.08
CA CYS A 52 -0.38 9.10 -0.84
C CYS A 52 -1.41 7.99 -0.89
N ILE A 53 -1.21 6.92 -0.10
CA ILE A 53 -2.10 5.75 -0.06
C ILE A 53 -3.52 6.14 0.39
N ASN A 54 -3.62 6.98 1.42
CA ASN A 54 -4.91 7.42 1.96
C ASN A 54 -5.73 8.25 0.95
N CYS A 55 -5.08 9.13 0.17
CA CYS A 55 -5.75 9.99 -0.79
C CYS A 55 -5.86 9.38 -2.19
N ASN A 56 -5.10 8.32 -2.49
CA ASN A 56 -4.94 7.77 -3.83
C ASN A 56 -4.45 8.82 -4.86
N LEU A 57 -3.48 9.65 -4.46
CA LEU A 57 -2.95 10.75 -5.26
C LEU A 57 -1.42 10.75 -5.31
N SER A 58 -0.87 11.17 -6.45
CA SER A 58 0.55 11.51 -6.57
C SER A 58 0.77 12.91 -6.00
N VAL A 59 1.83 13.08 -5.20
CA VAL A 59 2.12 14.30 -4.44
C VAL A 59 3.60 14.63 -4.55
N CYS A 60 3.96 15.91 -4.49
CA CYS A 60 5.36 16.33 -4.45
C CYS A 60 5.86 16.47 -3.01
N GLN A 61 7.14 16.85 -2.85
CA GLN A 61 7.74 17.08 -1.53
C GLN A 61 7.10 18.22 -0.73
N TYR A 62 6.35 19.11 -1.37
CA TYR A 62 5.63 20.21 -0.71
C TYR A 62 4.22 19.78 -0.34
N CYS A 63 3.48 19.13 -1.25
CA CYS A 63 2.16 18.57 -0.94
C CYS A 63 2.18 17.67 0.30
N VAL A 64 3.25 16.88 0.48
CA VAL A 64 3.33 15.94 1.61
C VAL A 64 3.42 16.62 2.99
N THR A 65 3.89 17.86 3.06
CA THR A 65 4.01 18.60 4.34
C THR A 65 2.70 19.29 4.74
N LEU A 66 1.76 19.43 3.79
CA LEU A 66 0.47 20.05 4.01
C LEU A 66 -0.57 19.04 4.54
N PRO A 67 -1.52 19.46 5.38
CA PRO A 67 -2.69 18.64 5.69
C PRO A 67 -3.50 18.31 4.42
N PRO A 68 -4.08 17.10 4.31
CA PRO A 68 -4.01 16.00 5.28
C PRO A 68 -2.77 15.11 5.13
N HIS A 69 -1.95 15.31 4.09
CA HIS A 69 -0.84 14.42 3.72
C HIS A 69 0.22 14.24 4.80
N ARG A 70 0.41 15.24 5.68
CA ARG A 70 1.33 15.19 6.82
C ARG A 70 1.17 13.93 7.69
N HIS A 71 -0.04 13.37 7.76
CA HIS A 71 -0.36 12.20 8.60
C HIS A 71 -0.71 10.95 7.79
N HIS A 72 -0.55 11.00 6.46
CA HIS A 72 -0.90 9.88 5.59
C HIS A 72 0.28 8.95 5.34
N LYS A 73 -0.04 7.74 4.87
CA LYS A 73 0.94 6.76 4.42
C LYS A 73 1.44 7.16 3.03
N ILE A 74 2.74 7.38 2.91
CA ILE A 74 3.36 7.88 1.68
C ILE A 74 4.38 6.86 1.15
N LEU A 75 4.24 6.50 -0.12
CA LEU A 75 5.26 5.78 -0.87
C LEU A 75 6.15 6.77 -1.62
N LYS A 76 7.47 6.57 -1.59
CA LYS A 76 8.40 7.31 -2.43
C LYS A 76 8.74 6.48 -3.66
N ILE A 77 8.62 7.09 -4.82
CA ILE A 77 8.88 6.48 -6.11
C ILE A 77 10.24 6.97 -6.61
N TYR A 78 11.01 6.05 -7.18
CA TYR A 78 12.31 6.27 -7.78
C TYR A 78 12.26 5.93 -9.25
N ARG A 79 13.16 6.52 -10.03
CA ARG A 79 13.28 6.25 -11.46
C ARG A 79 14.53 5.44 -11.70
N HIS A 80 14.38 4.25 -12.25
CA HIS A 80 15.49 3.38 -12.60
C HIS A 80 15.47 3.10 -14.10
N VAL A 81 16.44 3.70 -14.82
CA VAL A 81 16.60 3.67 -16.27
C VAL A 81 15.34 4.16 -17.01
N TYR A 82 14.32 3.32 -17.16
CA TYR A 82 13.06 3.61 -17.87
C TYR A 82 11.81 3.17 -17.09
N LYS A 83 11.94 2.83 -15.81
CA LYS A 83 10.83 2.35 -14.99
C LYS A 83 10.71 3.10 -13.68
N ASP A 84 9.46 3.26 -13.25
CA ASP A 84 9.11 3.77 -11.93
C ASP A 84 9.14 2.60 -10.94
N VAL A 85 9.90 2.75 -9.85
CA VAL A 85 10.14 1.70 -8.86
C VAL A 85 9.90 2.21 -7.44
N VAL A 86 9.45 1.33 -6.56
CA VAL A 86 9.28 1.59 -5.13
C VAL A 86 10.16 0.63 -4.34
N SER A 87 10.74 1.11 -3.23
CA SER A 87 11.57 0.27 -2.36
C SER A 87 10.75 -0.87 -1.76
N LEU A 88 11.25 -2.10 -1.86
CA LEU A 88 10.63 -3.30 -1.30
C LEU A 88 10.39 -3.15 0.21
N THR A 89 11.39 -2.68 0.96
CA THR A 89 11.32 -2.41 2.40
C THR A 89 10.22 -1.40 2.78
N THR A 90 9.90 -0.48 1.88
CA THR A 90 8.78 0.45 2.10
C THR A 90 7.45 -0.24 1.79
N MET A 91 7.40 -1.04 0.73
CA MET A 91 6.21 -1.74 0.25
C MET A 91 5.74 -2.85 1.21
N GLU A 92 6.67 -3.56 1.85
CA GLU A 92 6.46 -4.56 2.90
C GLU A 92 5.59 -4.09 4.06
N LYS A 93 5.57 -2.78 4.32
CA LYS A 93 4.74 -2.18 5.38
C LYS A 93 3.25 -2.16 5.05
N TYR A 94 2.89 -2.43 3.79
CA TYR A 94 1.53 -2.25 3.29
C TYR A 94 0.97 -3.46 2.55
N ILE A 95 1.83 -4.36 2.03
CA ILE A 95 1.43 -5.61 1.38
C ILE A 95 2.39 -6.75 1.76
N ASP A 96 1.91 -7.98 1.63
CA ASP A 96 2.75 -9.17 1.66
C ASP A 96 3.63 -9.22 0.40
N THR A 97 4.95 -9.21 0.61
CA THR A 97 5.97 -9.27 -0.44
C THR A 97 6.77 -10.58 -0.41
N SER A 98 6.34 -11.59 0.37
CA SER A 98 7.08 -12.84 0.57
C SER A 98 7.37 -13.63 -0.71
N GLN A 99 6.63 -13.36 -1.80
CA GLN A 99 6.78 -14.01 -3.10
C GLN A 99 7.53 -13.14 -4.13
N ILE A 100 8.05 -11.98 -3.73
CA ILE A 100 8.87 -11.11 -4.60
C ILE A 100 10.34 -11.53 -4.41
N GLN A 101 11.01 -11.92 -5.49
CA GLN A 101 12.41 -12.39 -5.52
C GLN A 101 13.41 -11.24 -5.76
#